data_AF-A0A525BYD3-F1
#
_entry.id   AF-A0A525BYD3-F1
#
_cell.length_a   1.000
_cell.length_b   1.000
_cell.length_c   1.000
_cell.angle_alpha   90.00
_cell.angle_beta   90.00
_cell.angle_gamma   90.00
#
_symmetry.space_group_name_H-M   'P 1'
#
loop_
_entity.id
_entity.type
_entity.pdbx_description
1 polymer ?
#
loop_
_entity_poly.entity_id
_entity_poly.type
_entity_poly.pdbx_seq_one_letter_code
_entity_poly.pdbx_strand_id
1 'polypeptide(L)'
;MRYDPPEAKMSDYARAIKETRQVRENLVKALIAGQGNEGLKQGYENLCRCLEYLHSLPSDPVIGSGVSGQYKKRIEISPGQALTVDMGYEISELQRDCQFLTEGWESLACNIRKTNYLAASEHEEAVAMALGVMKESGHQEWGSCITDRDGTINHYCGRYFASVQSVYNAFVMARFASVLTGGLMVLTSAPLRSPGLQDVNCLPSGYAVLAGSKGREWISMDGEYGSLPLEPGQQAVLQSLNASIQRLLVSEQWSVLTYIGSGVQFKHGQTAIARQDVHHSIPKELSQEFACQVQKIVKQCDPEGRYLYIEDTGFDLEIGLRFEEQNRAFSKGDGLEILLQRGLLILREGPHIVCGDTQADFPMFDFVNRRSPHVLTVLVSQDQDLCESARQQYPHVLCLSSPDSLIMLLNSIIVPTNM
;
A
#
# COMPACT_ATOMS: atom_id res chain seq x y z
N MET A 1 34.03 -17.31 26.26
CA MET A 1 33.73 -16.45 25.11
C MET A 1 32.26 -16.61 24.80
N ARG A 2 31.43 -15.59 25.05
CA ARG A 2 30.09 -15.56 24.47
C ARG A 2 30.30 -15.25 22.99
N TYR A 3 29.92 -16.18 22.15
CA TYR A 3 29.86 -15.98 20.72
C TYR A 3 28.69 -15.04 20.50
N ASP A 4 28.94 -13.73 20.43
CA ASP A 4 27.92 -12.80 19.94
C ASP A 4 27.86 -13.02 18.43
N PRO A 5 26.77 -13.62 17.91
CA PRO A 5 26.63 -13.78 16.47
C PRO A 5 26.68 -12.40 15.81
N PRO A 6 27.23 -12.26 14.59
CA PRO A 6 27.21 -10.99 13.88
C PRO A 6 25.76 -10.49 13.81
N GLU A 7 25.49 -9.34 14.42
CA GLU A 7 24.14 -8.80 14.52
C GLU A 7 23.65 -8.39 13.13
N ALA A 8 22.44 -8.83 12.77
CA ALA A 8 21.79 -8.43 11.54
C ALA A 8 21.36 -6.97 11.65
N LYS A 9 21.78 -6.11 10.70
CA LYS A 9 21.52 -4.68 10.75
C LYS A 9 20.27 -4.28 9.95
N MET A 10 19.52 -3.31 10.48
CA MET A 10 18.34 -2.75 9.84
C MET A 10 18.66 -2.15 8.46
N SER A 11 19.83 -1.53 8.31
CA SER A 11 20.28 -0.99 7.02
C SER A 11 20.49 -2.07 5.95
N ASP A 12 20.99 -3.24 6.35
CA ASP A 12 21.24 -4.34 5.42
C ASP A 12 19.93 -4.99 4.99
N TYR A 13 19.01 -5.20 5.93
CA TYR A 13 17.66 -5.68 5.64
C TYR A 13 16.88 -4.69 4.76
N ALA A 14 16.88 -3.40 5.08
CA ALA A 14 16.20 -2.39 4.28
C ALA A 14 16.76 -2.30 2.85
N ARG A 15 18.09 -2.42 2.69
CA ARG A 15 18.73 -2.50 1.37
C ARG A 15 18.27 -3.74 0.61
N ALA A 16 18.33 -4.92 1.23
CA ALA A 16 17.95 -6.18 0.61
C ALA A 16 16.50 -6.14 0.09
N ILE A 17 15.56 -5.62 0.90
CA ILE A 17 14.16 -5.47 0.49
C ILE A 17 14.03 -4.47 -0.64
N LYS A 18 14.68 -3.30 -0.56
CA LYS A 18 14.62 -2.27 -1.61
C LYS A 18 15.13 -2.79 -2.95
N GLU A 19 16.18 -3.61 -2.96
CA GLU A 19 16.70 -4.23 -4.18
C GLU A 19 15.67 -5.14 -4.85
N THR A 20 14.83 -5.84 -4.07
CA THR A 20 13.77 -6.70 -4.65
C THR A 20 12.79 -5.90 -5.50
N ARG A 21 12.49 -4.64 -5.14
CA ARG A 21 11.52 -3.82 -5.89
C ARG A 21 11.93 -3.65 -7.35
N GLN A 22 13.21 -3.35 -7.60
CA GLN A 22 13.71 -3.19 -8.97
C GLN A 22 13.75 -4.52 -9.73
N VAL A 23 14.14 -5.60 -9.05
CA VAL A 23 14.13 -6.95 -9.63
C VAL A 23 12.71 -7.35 -10.04
N ARG A 24 11.73 -7.13 -9.16
CA ARG A 24 10.31 -7.42 -9.41
C ARG A 24 9.75 -6.61 -10.56
N GLU A 25 10.00 -5.30 -10.62
CA GLU A 25 9.57 -4.47 -11.75
C GLU A 25 10.14 -4.99 -13.08
N ASN A 26 11.43 -5.37 -13.11
CA ASN A 26 12.06 -5.92 -14.31
C ASN A 26 11.46 -7.26 -14.72
N LEU A 27 11.14 -8.13 -13.76
CA LEU A 27 10.44 -9.39 -14.01
C LEU A 27 9.05 -9.16 -14.58
N VAL A 28 8.29 -8.19 -14.05
CA VAL A 28 6.96 -7.84 -14.58
C VAL A 28 7.07 -7.36 -16.03
N LYS A 29 8.03 -6.48 -16.36
CA LYS A 29 8.29 -6.04 -17.74
C LYS A 29 8.61 -7.22 -18.66
N ALA A 30 9.45 -8.14 -18.21
CA ALA A 30 9.83 -9.34 -18.97
C ALA A 30 8.63 -10.26 -19.22
N LEU A 31 7.80 -10.49 -18.20
CA LEU A 31 6.58 -11.30 -18.30
C LEU A 31 5.56 -10.70 -19.28
N ILE A 32 5.33 -9.39 -19.19
CA ILE A 32 4.45 -8.65 -20.12
C ILE A 32 4.97 -8.75 -21.55
N ALA A 33 6.28 -8.66 -21.75
CA ALA A 33 6.92 -8.80 -23.06
C ALA A 33 6.94 -10.26 -23.58
N GLY A 34 6.38 -11.23 -22.84
CA GLY A 34 6.34 -12.62 -23.23
C GLY A 34 7.72 -13.31 -23.25
N GLN A 35 8.67 -12.82 -22.45
CA GLN A 35 9.98 -13.45 -22.36
C GLN A 35 9.87 -14.85 -21.75
N GLY A 36 10.58 -15.82 -22.34
CA GLY A 36 10.67 -17.17 -21.80
C GLY A 36 11.52 -17.25 -20.53
N ASN A 37 11.61 -18.46 -19.96
CA ASN A 37 12.28 -18.72 -18.67
C ASN A 37 13.71 -18.19 -18.58
N GLU A 38 14.47 -18.19 -19.68
CA GLU A 38 15.84 -17.63 -19.69
C GLU A 38 15.88 -16.14 -19.36
N GLY A 39 14.89 -15.37 -19.82
CA GLY A 39 14.76 -13.93 -19.53
C GLY A 39 14.38 -13.63 -18.08
N LEU A 40 13.73 -14.59 -17.40
CA LEU A 40 13.27 -14.47 -16.01
C LEU A 40 14.28 -15.02 -14.99
N LYS A 41 15.16 -15.93 -15.42
CA LYS A 41 16.04 -16.71 -14.54
C LYS A 41 16.84 -15.87 -13.55
N GLN A 42 17.53 -14.85 -14.02
CA GLN A 42 18.38 -14.02 -13.15
C GLN A 42 17.55 -13.27 -12.10
N GLY A 43 16.37 -12.77 -12.49
CA GLY A 43 15.47 -12.10 -11.55
C GLY A 43 14.93 -13.06 -10.49
N TYR A 44 14.50 -14.26 -10.90
CA TYR A 44 14.06 -15.31 -10.00
C TYR A 44 15.17 -15.68 -8.98
N GLU A 45 16.39 -15.94 -9.44
CA GLU A 45 17.53 -16.26 -8.57
C GLU A 45 17.84 -15.14 -7.56
N ASN A 46 17.63 -13.87 -7.95
CA ASN A 46 17.80 -12.73 -7.04
C ASN A 46 16.73 -12.74 -5.93
N LEU A 47 15.48 -13.05 -6.26
CA LEU A 47 14.40 -13.16 -5.27
C LEU A 47 14.64 -14.34 -4.31
N CYS A 48 15.07 -15.51 -4.82
CA CYS A 48 15.41 -16.65 -3.98
C CYS A 48 16.55 -16.32 -2.99
N ARG A 49 17.61 -15.65 -3.45
CA ARG A 49 18.71 -15.23 -2.57
C ARG A 49 18.25 -14.26 -1.48
N CYS A 50 17.33 -13.35 -1.80
CA CYS A 50 16.74 -12.48 -0.79
C CYS A 50 15.91 -13.27 0.22
N LEU A 51 15.10 -14.22 -0.24
CA LEU A 51 14.30 -15.10 0.63
C LEU A 51 15.18 -15.93 1.57
N GLU A 52 16.26 -16.53 1.05
CA GLU A 52 17.26 -17.26 1.83
C GLU A 52 17.92 -16.35 2.88
N TYR A 53 18.29 -15.14 2.48
CA TYR A 53 18.82 -14.13 3.40
C TYR A 53 17.86 -13.84 4.55
N LEU A 54 16.57 -13.53 4.26
CA LEU A 54 15.58 -13.26 5.30
C LEU A 54 15.38 -14.44 6.26
N HIS A 55 15.37 -15.67 5.74
CA HIS A 55 15.27 -16.87 6.57
C HIS A 55 16.50 -17.06 7.47
N SER A 56 17.70 -16.70 6.99
CA SER A 56 18.97 -16.81 7.72
C SER A 56 19.11 -15.83 8.89
N LEU A 57 18.29 -14.78 8.94
CA LEU A 57 18.33 -13.78 10.01
C LEU A 57 18.02 -14.40 11.37
N PRO A 58 18.65 -13.92 12.46
CA PRO A 58 18.47 -14.48 13.78
C PRO A 58 17.02 -14.29 14.27
N SER A 59 16.39 -15.39 14.67
CA SER A 59 15.08 -15.34 15.32
C SER A 59 15.17 -14.67 16.69
N ASP A 60 14.09 -14.03 17.13
CA ASP A 60 14.04 -13.44 18.46
C ASP A 60 14.01 -14.54 19.55
N PRO A 61 15.03 -14.64 20.43
CA PRO A 61 15.09 -15.68 21.46
C PRO A 61 13.98 -15.57 22.51
N VAL A 62 13.31 -14.42 22.61
CA VAL A 62 12.22 -14.17 23.57
C VAL A 62 10.89 -14.75 23.07
N ILE A 63 10.75 -14.95 21.75
CA ILE A 63 9.52 -15.42 21.14
C ILE A 63 9.66 -16.92 20.85
N GLY A 64 8.80 -17.73 21.47
CA GLY A 64 8.83 -19.19 21.32
C GLY A 64 8.80 -19.65 19.86
N SER A 65 9.37 -20.83 19.60
CA SER A 65 9.59 -21.42 18.26
C SER A 65 8.33 -21.89 17.52
N GLY A 66 7.17 -21.29 17.80
CA GLY A 66 5.93 -21.57 17.07
C GLY A 66 5.94 -21.01 15.64
N VAL A 67 4.92 -21.35 14.84
CA VAL A 67 4.78 -20.93 13.43
C VAL A 67 4.80 -19.40 13.27
N SER A 68 4.29 -18.65 14.24
CA SER A 68 4.36 -17.17 14.25
C SER A 68 5.74 -16.63 14.67
N GLY A 69 6.56 -17.42 15.36
CA GLY A 69 7.89 -17.02 15.82
C GLY A 69 8.94 -17.05 14.71
N GLN A 70 8.75 -17.88 13.67
CA GLN A 70 9.74 -18.05 12.59
C GLN A 70 9.95 -16.78 11.74
N TYR A 71 8.92 -15.93 11.66
CA TYR A 71 8.94 -14.67 10.92
C TYR A 71 9.44 -13.49 11.76
N LYS A 72 9.60 -13.67 13.07
CA LYS A 72 10.02 -12.62 13.99
C LYS A 72 11.52 -12.66 14.17
N LYS A 73 12.20 -11.70 13.56
CA LYS A 73 13.66 -11.58 13.51
C LYS A 73 14.13 -10.46 14.41
N ARG A 74 15.25 -10.66 15.10
CA ARG A 74 15.89 -9.62 15.91
C ARG A 74 16.90 -8.87 15.06
N ILE A 75 16.69 -7.57 14.88
CA ILE A 75 17.49 -6.72 13.98
C ILE A 75 18.05 -5.54 14.78
N GLU A 76 19.37 -5.33 14.70
CA GLU A 76 20.07 -4.19 15.28
C GLU A 76 19.73 -2.91 14.48
N ILE A 77 19.34 -1.85 15.18
CA ILE A 77 19.04 -0.54 14.59
C ILE A 77 20.22 0.42 14.80
N SER A 78 20.79 0.39 16.00
CA SER A 78 21.95 1.18 16.40
C SER A 78 22.74 0.38 17.46
N PRO A 79 24.01 0.74 17.74
CA PRO A 79 24.83 0.01 18.70
C PRO A 79 24.14 -0.16 20.07
N GLY A 80 23.81 -1.40 20.43
CA GLY A 80 23.12 -1.74 21.69
C GLY A 80 21.60 -1.58 21.67
N GLN A 81 21.00 -1.24 20.52
CA GLN A 81 19.56 -1.15 20.32
C GLN A 81 19.11 -2.11 19.21
N ALA A 82 18.26 -3.08 19.57
CA ALA A 82 17.67 -4.03 18.64
C ALA A 82 16.14 -3.98 18.71
N LEU A 83 15.51 -4.30 17.57
CA LEU A 83 14.07 -4.39 17.41
C LEU A 83 13.69 -5.78 16.93
N THR A 84 12.53 -6.25 17.41
CA THR A 84 11.89 -7.44 16.86
C THR A 84 11.05 -7.06 15.66
N VAL A 85 11.40 -7.61 14.50
CA VAL A 85 10.81 -7.33 13.20
C VAL A 85 10.02 -8.54 12.76
N ASP A 86 8.70 -8.41 12.63
CA ASP A 86 7.88 -9.37 11.90
C ASP A 86 8.09 -9.18 10.39
N MET A 87 8.56 -10.23 9.72
CA MET A 87 8.85 -10.28 8.28
C MET A 87 7.87 -11.19 7.51
N GLY A 88 6.71 -11.50 8.09
CA GLY A 88 5.74 -12.42 7.50
C GLY A 88 5.24 -11.98 6.14
N TYR A 89 5.02 -10.68 5.95
CA TYR A 89 4.63 -10.12 4.65
C TYR A 89 5.71 -10.38 3.60
N GLU A 90 6.94 -9.95 3.86
CA GLU A 90 8.05 -9.95 2.92
C GLU A 90 8.40 -11.37 2.48
N ILE A 91 8.45 -12.29 3.45
CA ILE A 91 8.73 -13.70 3.20
C ILE A 91 7.58 -14.34 2.41
N SER A 92 6.32 -14.12 2.80
CA SER A 92 5.19 -14.73 2.09
C SER A 92 5.03 -14.19 0.66
N GLU A 93 5.22 -12.90 0.42
CA GLU A 93 5.19 -12.32 -0.92
C GLU A 93 6.36 -12.83 -1.79
N LEU A 94 7.57 -12.99 -1.23
CA LEU A 94 8.69 -13.60 -1.96
C LEU A 94 8.44 -15.08 -2.28
N GLN A 95 7.84 -15.83 -1.36
CA GLN A 95 7.46 -17.23 -1.59
C GLN A 95 6.40 -17.34 -2.70
N ARG A 96 5.39 -16.47 -2.68
CA ARG A 96 4.37 -16.39 -3.74
C ARG A 96 4.98 -16.01 -5.09
N ASP A 97 5.90 -15.05 -5.11
CA ASP A 97 6.64 -14.68 -6.33
C ASP A 97 7.43 -15.85 -6.90
N CYS A 98 8.19 -16.54 -6.05
CA CYS A 98 8.94 -17.73 -6.45
C CYS A 98 8.02 -18.79 -7.05
N GLN A 99 6.91 -19.12 -6.38
CA GLN A 99 5.93 -20.10 -6.87
C GLN A 99 5.31 -19.66 -8.21
N PHE A 100 4.92 -18.40 -8.33
CA PHE A 100 4.35 -17.87 -9.57
C PHE A 100 5.34 -17.95 -10.75
N LEU A 101 6.60 -17.62 -10.52
CA LEU A 101 7.64 -17.64 -11.55
C LEU A 101 8.03 -19.05 -11.99
N THR A 102 7.91 -20.06 -11.12
CA THR A 102 8.29 -21.45 -11.43
C THR A 102 7.12 -22.31 -11.88
N GLU A 103 5.95 -22.14 -11.28
CA GLU A 103 4.79 -23.01 -11.46
C GLU A 103 3.60 -22.31 -12.13
N GLY A 104 3.65 -20.98 -12.28
CA GLY A 104 2.62 -20.19 -12.93
C GLY A 104 1.42 -19.83 -12.07
N TRP A 105 0.52 -19.06 -12.67
CA TRP A 105 -0.68 -18.52 -12.00
C TRP A 105 -1.59 -19.59 -11.41
N GLU A 106 -1.87 -20.68 -12.15
CA GLU A 106 -2.82 -21.70 -11.69
C GLU A 106 -2.35 -22.42 -10.42
N SER A 107 -1.04 -22.68 -10.31
CA SER A 107 -0.48 -23.26 -9.09
C SER A 107 -0.60 -22.29 -7.91
N LEU A 108 -0.25 -21.02 -8.12
CA LEU A 108 -0.38 -19.99 -7.09
C LEU A 108 -1.84 -19.82 -6.65
N ALA A 109 -2.78 -19.69 -7.59
CA ALA A 109 -4.20 -19.52 -7.30
C ALA A 109 -4.78 -20.74 -6.55
N CYS A 110 -4.34 -21.95 -6.90
CA CYS A 110 -4.69 -23.18 -6.18
C CYS A 110 -4.16 -23.15 -4.73
N ASN A 111 -2.93 -22.67 -4.53
CA ASN A 111 -2.33 -22.55 -3.20
C ASN A 111 -3.05 -21.49 -2.34
N ILE A 112 -3.37 -20.32 -2.93
CA ILE A 112 -4.16 -19.27 -2.26
C ILE A 112 -5.50 -19.82 -1.79
N ARG A 113 -6.26 -20.52 -2.66
CA ARG A 113 -7.55 -21.12 -2.28
C ARG A 113 -7.44 -22.20 -1.19
N LYS A 114 -6.32 -22.93 -1.15
CA LYS A 114 -6.07 -23.96 -0.12
C LYS A 114 -5.71 -23.35 1.23
N THR A 115 -4.96 -22.25 1.23
CA THR A 115 -4.48 -21.61 2.46
C THR A 115 -5.45 -20.57 3.01
N ASN A 116 -6.33 -20.02 2.16
CA ASN A 116 -7.44 -19.15 2.53
C ASN A 116 -8.77 -19.76 2.07
N TYR A 117 -9.46 -20.46 2.99
CA TYR A 117 -10.72 -21.16 2.68
C TYR A 117 -11.84 -20.21 2.23
N LEU A 118 -11.85 -18.96 2.72
CA LEU A 118 -12.83 -17.94 2.32
C LEU A 118 -12.62 -17.52 0.87
N ALA A 119 -11.36 -17.40 0.43
CA ALA A 119 -11.04 -16.98 -0.93
C ALA A 119 -11.63 -17.92 -2.00
N ALA A 120 -11.80 -19.21 -1.69
CA ALA A 120 -12.41 -20.15 -2.63
C ALA A 120 -13.90 -19.87 -2.86
N SER A 121 -14.68 -19.74 -1.79
CA SER A 121 -16.13 -19.44 -1.88
C SER A 121 -16.40 -18.03 -2.38
N GLU A 122 -15.60 -17.06 -1.93
CA GLU A 122 -15.73 -15.65 -2.35
C GLU A 122 -15.47 -15.49 -3.85
N HIS A 123 -14.54 -16.26 -4.41
CA HIS A 123 -14.12 -16.09 -5.79
C HIS A 123 -15.26 -16.34 -6.80
N GLU A 124 -16.05 -17.40 -6.61
CA GLU A 124 -17.16 -17.72 -7.51
C GLU A 124 -18.27 -16.65 -7.44
N GLU A 125 -18.62 -16.21 -6.23
CA GLU A 125 -19.59 -15.14 -6.00
C GLU A 125 -19.11 -13.81 -6.60
N ALA A 126 -17.82 -13.50 -6.40
CA ALA A 126 -17.18 -12.30 -6.93
C ALA A 126 -17.24 -12.24 -8.46
N VAL A 127 -16.91 -13.35 -9.13
CA VAL A 127 -16.96 -13.44 -10.60
C VAL A 127 -18.42 -13.30 -11.07
N ALA A 128 -19.36 -13.97 -10.43
CA ALA A 128 -20.78 -13.86 -10.78
C ALA A 128 -21.31 -12.42 -10.64
N MET A 129 -20.96 -11.73 -9.56
CA MET A 129 -21.35 -10.33 -9.35
C MET A 129 -20.71 -9.39 -10.38
N ALA A 130 -19.42 -9.54 -10.68
CA ALA A 130 -18.74 -8.74 -11.68
C ALA A 130 -19.36 -8.91 -13.08
N LEU A 131 -19.70 -10.15 -13.46
CA LEU A 131 -20.40 -10.45 -14.71
C LEU A 131 -21.84 -9.89 -14.71
N GLY A 132 -22.51 -9.92 -13.55
CA GLY A 132 -23.82 -9.29 -13.36
C GLY A 132 -23.80 -7.79 -13.65
N VAL A 133 -22.88 -7.06 -13.02
CA VAL A 133 -22.69 -5.62 -13.23
C VAL A 133 -22.34 -5.32 -14.70
N MET A 134 -21.44 -6.10 -15.30
CA MET A 134 -21.12 -5.96 -16.74
C MET A 134 -22.38 -6.12 -17.61
N LYS A 135 -23.15 -7.19 -17.37
CA LYS A 135 -24.39 -7.47 -18.14
C LYS A 135 -25.44 -6.38 -17.97
N GLU A 136 -25.65 -5.90 -16.74
CA GLU A 136 -26.61 -4.83 -16.43
C GLU A 136 -26.22 -3.50 -17.09
N SER A 137 -24.91 -3.23 -17.19
CA SER A 137 -24.40 -2.03 -17.86
C SER A 137 -24.62 -2.05 -19.39
N GLY A 138 -24.80 -3.23 -19.99
CA GLY A 138 -24.89 -3.40 -21.44
C GLY A 138 -23.57 -3.21 -22.19
N HIS A 139 -22.46 -2.92 -21.49
CA HIS A 139 -21.14 -2.81 -22.07
C HIS A 139 -20.45 -4.18 -22.18
N GLN A 140 -19.37 -4.24 -22.96
CA GLN A 140 -18.51 -5.43 -23.10
C GLN A 140 -17.15 -5.22 -22.43
N GLU A 141 -16.81 -3.99 -22.08
CA GLU A 141 -15.51 -3.59 -21.55
C GLU A 141 -15.71 -2.80 -20.26
N TRP A 142 -14.77 -2.94 -19.34
CA TRP A 142 -14.74 -2.14 -18.12
C TRP A 142 -14.25 -0.73 -18.43
N GLY A 143 -14.83 0.26 -17.75
CA GLY A 143 -14.45 1.66 -17.81
C GLY A 143 -13.09 1.89 -17.15
N SER A 144 -13.11 2.36 -15.90
CA SER A 144 -11.93 2.58 -15.08
C SER A 144 -11.95 1.71 -13.84
N CYS A 145 -10.76 1.41 -13.33
CA CYS A 145 -10.56 0.86 -12.00
C CYS A 145 -9.83 1.89 -11.14
N ILE A 146 -10.40 2.22 -9.99
CA ILE A 146 -9.81 3.11 -9.00
C ILE A 146 -9.67 2.32 -7.71
N THR A 147 -8.44 2.15 -7.23
CA THR A 147 -8.17 1.27 -6.09
C THR A 147 -7.30 1.94 -5.06
N ASP A 148 -7.59 1.70 -3.78
CA ASP A 148 -6.57 1.85 -2.75
C ASP A 148 -5.48 0.79 -2.92
N ARG A 149 -4.36 1.01 -2.24
CA ARG A 149 -3.17 0.18 -2.32
C ARG A 149 -3.06 -0.78 -1.15
N ASP A 150 -2.78 -0.23 0.03
CA ASP A 150 -2.49 -0.99 1.24
C ASP A 150 -3.77 -1.63 1.78
N GLY A 151 -3.75 -2.89 2.16
CA GLY A 151 -4.95 -3.64 2.57
C GLY A 151 -5.90 -4.03 1.41
N THR A 152 -5.81 -3.37 0.25
CA THR A 152 -6.70 -3.58 -0.90
C THR A 152 -6.09 -4.43 -2.00
N ILE A 153 -5.15 -3.90 -2.79
CA ILE A 153 -4.41 -4.71 -3.79
C ILE A 153 -3.15 -5.31 -3.21
N ASN A 154 -2.66 -4.79 -2.08
CA ASN A 154 -1.49 -5.31 -1.38
C ASN A 154 -1.85 -5.69 0.05
N HIS A 155 -1.29 -6.79 0.56
CA HIS A 155 -1.41 -7.10 1.98
C HIS A 155 -0.78 -6.01 2.84
N TYR A 156 -1.33 -5.82 4.03
CA TYR A 156 -0.70 -5.00 5.05
C TYR A 156 0.69 -5.53 5.38
N CYS A 157 1.65 -4.61 5.46
CA CYS A 157 3.01 -4.89 5.91
C CYS A 157 3.25 -4.12 7.21
N GLY A 158 3.97 -4.72 8.16
CA GLY A 158 4.29 -4.06 9.43
C GLY A 158 5.19 -2.82 9.27
N ARG A 159 5.78 -2.61 8.08
CA ARG A 159 6.67 -1.49 7.75
C ARG A 159 6.41 -1.01 6.33
N TYR A 160 6.10 0.28 6.17
CA TYR A 160 5.76 0.81 4.86
C TYR A 160 6.88 0.62 3.82
N PHE A 161 8.14 0.90 4.18
CA PHE A 161 9.27 0.77 3.24
C PHE A 161 9.50 -0.67 2.74
N ALA A 162 9.06 -1.66 3.51
CA ALA A 162 9.21 -3.07 3.19
C ALA A 162 7.97 -3.65 2.47
N SER A 163 6.92 -2.85 2.32
CA SER A 163 5.68 -3.25 1.66
C SER A 163 5.82 -3.29 0.14
N VAL A 164 6.86 -3.93 -0.40
CA VAL A 164 7.10 -4.02 -1.85
C VAL A 164 6.03 -4.89 -2.50
N GLN A 165 5.45 -4.43 -3.61
CA GLN A 165 4.45 -5.15 -4.39
C GLN A 165 5.05 -6.41 -5.04
N SER A 166 4.35 -7.54 -4.95
CA SER A 166 4.77 -8.80 -5.57
C SER A 166 4.67 -8.79 -7.10
N VAL A 167 5.43 -9.67 -7.74
CA VAL A 167 5.47 -9.87 -9.20
C VAL A 167 4.12 -10.35 -9.73
N TYR A 168 3.51 -11.37 -9.12
CA TYR A 168 2.23 -11.90 -9.59
C TYR A 168 1.14 -10.83 -9.56
N ASN A 169 1.12 -10.06 -8.47
CA ASN A 169 0.20 -8.97 -8.24
C ASN A 169 0.36 -7.88 -9.29
N ALA A 170 1.57 -7.34 -9.44
CA ALA A 170 1.87 -6.31 -10.43
C ALA A 170 1.61 -6.78 -11.87
N PHE A 171 1.89 -8.05 -12.18
CA PHE A 171 1.62 -8.64 -13.48
C PHE A 171 0.13 -8.73 -13.79
N VAL A 172 -0.69 -9.22 -12.86
CA VAL A 172 -2.15 -9.25 -13.03
C VAL A 172 -2.71 -7.84 -13.16
N MET A 173 -2.27 -6.89 -12.32
CA MET A 173 -2.69 -5.50 -12.39
C MET A 173 -2.34 -4.86 -13.74
N ALA A 174 -1.16 -5.13 -14.30
CA ALA A 174 -0.76 -4.65 -15.63
C ALA A 174 -1.66 -5.23 -16.73
N ARG A 175 -1.92 -6.54 -16.71
CA ARG A 175 -2.81 -7.18 -17.67
C ARG A 175 -4.24 -6.66 -17.56
N PHE A 176 -4.70 -6.40 -16.35
CA PHE A 176 -6.02 -5.85 -16.08
C PHE A 176 -6.14 -4.42 -16.59
N ALA A 177 -5.13 -3.59 -16.36
CA ALA A 177 -5.11 -2.23 -16.89
C ALA A 177 -5.24 -2.19 -18.42
N SER A 178 -4.66 -3.16 -19.13
CA SER A 178 -4.75 -3.24 -20.60
C SER A 178 -6.15 -3.55 -21.15
N VAL A 179 -7.09 -4.02 -20.31
CA VAL A 179 -8.48 -4.28 -20.73
C VAL A 179 -9.46 -3.19 -20.25
N LEU A 180 -8.96 -2.13 -19.62
CA LEU A 180 -9.76 -0.98 -19.18
C LEU A 180 -9.78 0.10 -20.27
N THR A 181 -10.96 0.61 -20.58
CA THR A 181 -11.13 1.71 -21.56
C THR A 181 -10.79 3.08 -20.98
N GLY A 182 -10.99 3.27 -19.67
CA GLY A 182 -10.69 4.49 -18.92
C GLY A 182 -9.43 4.39 -18.05
N GLY A 183 -8.75 3.25 -18.05
CA GLY A 183 -7.47 3.05 -17.36
C GLY A 183 -7.57 2.74 -15.86
N LEU A 184 -6.41 2.42 -15.27
CA LEU A 184 -6.23 2.07 -13.87
C LEU A 184 -5.65 3.27 -13.08
N MET A 185 -6.18 3.50 -11.89
CA MET A 185 -5.64 4.45 -10.92
C MET A 185 -5.40 3.77 -9.58
N VAL A 186 -4.18 3.92 -9.05
CA VAL A 186 -3.82 3.48 -7.70
C VAL A 186 -3.72 4.73 -6.81
N LEU A 187 -4.62 4.86 -5.84
CA LEU A 187 -4.75 6.02 -4.97
C LEU A 187 -4.44 5.65 -3.51
N THR A 188 -3.34 6.17 -2.96
CA THR A 188 -2.94 5.92 -1.57
C THR A 188 -2.95 7.19 -0.71
N SER A 189 -3.08 7.00 0.61
CA SER A 189 -2.82 8.05 1.60
C SER A 189 -1.33 8.33 1.82
N ALA A 190 -0.45 7.40 1.43
CA ALA A 190 1.01 7.55 1.50
C ALA A 190 1.55 8.56 0.47
N PRO A 191 2.75 9.14 0.65
CA PRO A 191 3.34 10.01 -0.36
C PRO A 191 3.72 9.22 -1.61
N LEU A 192 4.03 9.90 -2.72
CA LEU A 192 4.58 9.23 -3.91
C LEU A 192 6.06 8.87 -3.77
N ARG A 193 6.84 9.63 -3.00
CA ARG A 193 8.31 9.49 -2.90
C ARG A 193 8.83 9.64 -1.46
N SER A 194 9.97 9.01 -1.20
CA SER A 194 10.90 9.29 -0.07
C SER A 194 10.43 8.97 1.37
N PRO A 195 10.12 7.69 1.70
CA PRO A 195 9.66 6.62 0.83
C PRO A 195 8.17 6.77 0.54
N GLY A 196 7.74 6.43 -0.67
CA GLY A 196 6.34 6.51 -1.07
C GLY A 196 5.92 5.40 -2.02
N LEU A 197 4.73 5.54 -2.61
CA LEU A 197 4.16 4.55 -3.51
C LEU A 197 5.13 4.13 -4.64
N GLN A 198 5.90 5.08 -5.20
CA GLN A 198 6.87 4.79 -6.25
C GLN A 198 8.00 3.86 -5.78
N ASP A 199 8.38 3.94 -4.50
CA ASP A 199 9.46 3.16 -3.91
C ASP A 199 9.07 1.70 -3.64
N VAL A 200 7.77 1.40 -3.56
CA VAL A 200 7.25 0.07 -3.22
C VAL A 200 6.37 -0.57 -4.32
N ASN A 201 5.89 0.21 -5.27
CA ASN A 201 5.13 -0.26 -6.42
C ASN A 201 6.05 -0.90 -7.48
N CYS A 202 5.67 -2.08 -7.97
CA CYS A 202 6.37 -2.82 -9.01
C CYS A 202 5.63 -2.81 -10.36
N LEU A 203 4.43 -2.24 -10.43
CA LEU A 203 3.73 -2.00 -11.68
C LEU A 203 4.55 -1.04 -12.57
N PRO A 204 4.88 -1.41 -13.83
CA PRO A 204 5.64 -0.53 -14.72
C PRO A 204 4.87 0.76 -15.06
N SER A 205 5.61 1.81 -15.41
CA SER A 205 5.02 3.05 -15.95
C SER A 205 4.17 2.76 -17.19
N GLY A 206 3.12 3.56 -17.40
CA GLY A 206 2.19 3.41 -18.53
C GLY A 206 1.06 2.40 -18.31
N TYR A 207 0.94 1.80 -17.13
CA TYR A 207 -0.19 0.92 -16.79
C TYR A 207 -1.18 1.53 -15.79
N ALA A 208 -0.75 2.50 -14.99
CA ALA A 208 -1.64 3.17 -14.05
C ALA A 208 -1.20 4.62 -13.81
N VAL A 209 -2.19 5.46 -13.50
CA VAL A 209 -1.95 6.71 -12.80
C VAL A 209 -1.70 6.38 -11.33
N LEU A 210 -0.56 6.83 -10.79
CA LEU A 210 -0.25 6.67 -9.38
C LEU A 210 -0.58 7.97 -8.66
N ALA A 211 -1.43 7.93 -7.65
CA ALA A 211 -1.83 9.10 -6.88
C ALA A 211 -1.49 8.89 -5.40
N GLY A 212 -0.74 9.84 -4.84
CA GLY A 212 -0.32 9.83 -3.43
C GLY A 212 -0.95 10.96 -2.66
N SER A 213 -0.77 10.94 -1.34
CA SER A 213 -1.26 11.98 -0.42
C SER A 213 -2.77 12.23 -0.59
N LYS A 214 -3.55 11.15 -0.72
CA LYS A 214 -5.01 11.17 -0.98
C LYS A 214 -5.39 11.85 -2.30
N GLY A 215 -4.47 11.91 -3.28
CA GLY A 215 -4.69 12.50 -4.60
C GLY A 215 -4.16 13.92 -4.75
N ARG A 216 -3.41 14.42 -3.77
CA ARG A 216 -2.77 15.75 -3.83
C ARG A 216 -1.52 15.79 -4.71
N GLU A 217 -0.97 14.63 -5.02
CA GLU A 217 0.14 14.46 -5.95
C GLU A 217 -0.10 13.21 -6.81
N TRP A 218 0.43 13.21 -8.02
CA TRP A 218 0.23 12.14 -8.99
C TRP A 218 1.45 11.96 -9.91
N ILE A 219 1.55 10.76 -10.50
CA ILE A 219 2.36 10.44 -11.67
C ILE A 219 1.39 9.99 -12.76
N SER A 220 1.39 10.69 -13.89
CA SER A 220 0.55 10.36 -15.05
C SER A 220 0.98 9.06 -15.74
N MET A 221 0.18 8.59 -16.70
CA MET A 221 0.54 7.44 -17.54
C MET A 221 1.87 7.63 -18.28
N ASP A 222 2.18 8.88 -18.66
CA ASP A 222 3.43 9.26 -19.34
C ASP A 222 4.63 9.37 -18.37
N GLY A 223 4.39 9.17 -17.06
CA GLY A 223 5.42 9.29 -16.03
C GLY A 223 5.65 10.71 -15.53
N GLU A 224 4.80 11.67 -15.91
CA GLU A 224 4.93 13.07 -15.48
C GLU A 224 4.41 13.26 -14.06
N TYR A 225 5.22 13.90 -13.21
CA TYR A 225 4.84 14.24 -11.85
C TYR A 225 4.03 15.53 -11.82
N GLY A 226 2.94 15.55 -11.05
CA GLY A 226 2.22 16.76 -10.70
C GLY A 226 1.74 16.74 -9.25
N SER A 227 1.45 17.93 -8.72
CA SER A 227 0.88 18.10 -7.39
C SER A 227 0.02 19.35 -7.31
N LEU A 228 -0.81 19.41 -6.28
CA LEU A 228 -1.60 20.60 -5.98
C LEU A 228 -0.69 21.73 -5.50
N PRO A 229 -0.93 22.98 -5.91
CA PRO A 229 -0.23 24.09 -5.30
C PRO A 229 -0.57 24.17 -3.81
N LEU A 230 0.45 24.50 -3.00
CA LEU A 230 0.25 24.91 -1.61
C LEU A 230 0.43 26.42 -1.54
N GLU A 231 -0.36 27.08 -0.69
CA GLU A 231 -0.15 28.50 -0.42
C GLU A 231 1.26 28.72 0.16
N PRO A 232 1.98 29.81 -0.19
CA PRO A 232 3.37 30.01 0.22
C PRO A 232 3.59 29.90 1.73
N GLY A 233 2.64 30.41 2.54
CA GLY A 233 2.70 30.30 4.00
C GLY A 233 2.57 28.87 4.51
N GLN A 234 1.64 28.09 3.94
CA GLN A 234 1.45 26.67 4.27
C GLN A 234 2.70 25.86 3.89
N GLN A 235 3.27 26.12 2.72
CA GLN A 235 4.48 25.45 2.25
C GLN A 235 5.67 25.73 3.17
N ALA A 236 5.87 26.99 3.58
CA ALA A 236 6.97 27.37 4.46
C ALA A 236 6.87 26.69 5.84
N VAL A 237 5.67 26.68 6.43
CA VAL A 237 5.44 26.03 7.73
C VAL A 237 5.65 24.52 7.64
N LEU A 238 5.14 23.87 6.58
CA LEU A 238 5.32 22.43 6.39
C LEU A 238 6.79 22.06 6.16
N GLN A 239 7.54 22.85 5.40
CA GLN A 239 8.99 22.65 5.21
C GLN A 239 9.77 22.80 6.52
N SER A 240 9.45 23.82 7.33
CA SER A 240 10.07 24.02 8.64
C SER A 240 9.78 22.86 9.61
N LEU A 241 8.53 22.39 9.61
CA LEU A 241 8.11 21.21 10.38
C LEU A 241 8.91 19.98 9.96
N ASN A 242 8.96 19.68 8.66
CA ASN A 242 9.64 18.49 8.12
C ASN A 242 11.13 18.50 8.43
N ALA A 243 11.80 19.63 8.26
CA ALA A 243 13.22 19.77 8.60
C ALA A 243 13.48 19.59 10.11
N SER A 244 12.55 20.00 10.96
CA SER A 244 12.68 19.85 12.41
C SER A 244 12.44 18.41 12.87
N ILE A 245 11.46 17.72 12.28
CA ILE A 245 11.23 16.28 12.50
C ILE A 245 12.43 15.46 12.02
N GLN A 246 12.96 15.75 10.84
CA GLN A 246 14.15 15.03 10.32
C GLN A 246 15.33 15.15 11.29
N ARG A 247 15.60 16.35 11.81
CA ARG A 247 16.65 16.55 12.81
C ARG A 247 16.41 15.77 14.11
N LEU A 248 15.15 15.65 14.54
CA LEU A 248 14.79 14.85 15.71
C LEU A 248 15.11 13.35 15.48
N LEU A 249 14.73 12.82 14.32
CA LEU A 249 14.89 11.41 13.96
C LEU A 249 16.34 10.97 13.69
N VAL A 250 17.26 11.91 13.48
CA VAL A 250 18.70 11.62 13.37
C VAL A 250 19.32 11.21 14.71
N SER A 251 18.73 11.60 15.84
CA SER A 251 19.25 11.22 17.14
C SER A 251 19.07 9.71 17.40
N GLU A 252 20.05 9.10 18.08
CA GLU A 252 20.03 7.67 18.41
C GLU A 252 18.72 7.26 19.11
N GLN A 253 18.24 8.10 20.04
CA GLN A 253 17.02 7.87 20.81
C GLN A 253 15.77 7.66 19.96
N TRP A 254 15.61 8.43 18.86
CA TRP A 254 14.38 8.44 18.06
C TRP A 254 14.49 7.69 16.73
N SER A 255 15.71 7.32 16.33
CA SER A 255 16.00 6.65 15.05
C SER A 255 15.19 5.37 14.82
N VAL A 256 14.83 4.63 15.87
CA VAL A 256 13.99 3.42 15.77
C VAL A 256 12.62 3.70 15.11
N LEU A 257 12.06 4.89 15.31
CA LEU A 257 10.73 5.25 14.84
C LEU A 257 10.66 5.39 13.31
N THR A 258 11.79 5.53 12.62
CA THR A 258 11.82 5.52 11.15
C THR A 258 11.56 4.14 10.55
N TYR A 259 11.67 3.08 11.35
CA TYR A 259 11.64 1.68 10.90
C TYR A 259 10.43 0.88 11.41
N ILE A 260 9.44 1.53 12.01
CA ILE A 260 8.22 0.88 12.51
C ILE A 260 6.99 1.43 11.81
N GLY A 261 5.95 0.62 11.63
CA GLY A 261 4.66 1.07 11.11
C GLY A 261 4.79 1.89 9.82
N SER A 262 4.19 3.08 9.80
CA SER A 262 4.26 4.01 8.67
C SER A 262 5.66 4.63 8.47
N GLY A 263 6.52 4.58 9.49
CA GLY A 263 7.81 5.27 9.53
C GLY A 263 7.64 6.78 9.63
N VAL A 264 8.44 7.54 8.87
CA VAL A 264 8.21 8.97 8.64
C VAL A 264 7.83 9.19 7.19
N GLN A 265 6.72 9.90 6.98
CA GLN A 265 6.17 10.18 5.66
C GLN A 265 5.88 11.67 5.50
N PHE A 266 6.60 12.30 4.58
CA PHE A 266 6.36 13.68 4.19
C PHE A 266 5.40 13.70 2.99
N LYS A 267 4.11 13.78 3.30
CA LYS A 267 3.02 13.82 2.32
C LYS A 267 2.84 15.24 1.80
N HIS A 268 2.22 15.37 0.64
CA HIS A 268 1.86 16.67 0.09
C HIS A 268 0.73 17.28 0.92
N GLY A 269 1.06 18.22 1.81
CA GLY A 269 0.11 18.88 2.71
C GLY A 269 -0.14 18.18 4.05
N GLN A 270 0.63 17.14 4.37
CA GLN A 270 0.56 16.43 5.65
C GLN A 270 1.92 15.80 6.00
N THR A 271 2.23 15.64 7.27
CA THR A 271 3.36 14.83 7.74
C THR A 271 2.85 13.78 8.70
N ALA A 272 3.16 12.51 8.43
CA ALA A 272 2.80 11.40 9.29
C ALA A 272 4.07 10.78 9.88
N ILE A 273 4.04 10.46 11.17
CA ILE A 273 5.18 9.86 11.86
C ILE A 273 4.69 8.78 12.82
N ALA A 274 5.22 7.57 12.67
CA ALA A 274 4.97 6.49 13.60
C ALA A 274 5.55 6.82 14.98
N ARG A 275 4.74 6.59 16.02
CA ARG A 275 5.12 6.63 17.43
C ARG A 275 5.01 5.27 18.11
N GLN A 276 4.34 4.32 17.46
CA GLN A 276 4.15 2.94 17.92
C GLN A 276 3.77 2.05 16.73
N ASP A 277 3.99 0.74 16.82
CA ASP A 277 3.46 -0.23 15.86
C ASP A 277 2.36 -1.12 16.45
N VAL A 278 1.69 -1.87 15.57
CA VAL A 278 0.61 -2.81 15.90
C VAL A 278 1.04 -3.94 16.85
N HIS A 279 2.35 -4.13 17.06
CA HIS A 279 2.90 -5.13 17.96
C HIS A 279 3.35 -4.53 19.30
N HIS A 280 3.17 -3.22 19.49
CA HIS A 280 3.61 -2.47 20.67
C HIS A 280 5.11 -2.63 20.96
N SER A 281 5.94 -2.63 19.91
CA SER A 281 7.39 -2.83 20.03
C SER A 281 8.13 -1.69 20.71
N ILE A 282 7.54 -0.49 20.77
CA ILE A 282 8.15 0.69 21.39
C ILE A 282 7.71 0.83 22.85
N PRO A 283 8.65 1.06 23.80
CA PRO A 283 8.29 1.35 25.18
C PRO A 283 7.31 2.52 25.28
N LYS A 284 6.28 2.38 26.12
CA LYS A 284 5.18 3.36 26.22
C LYS A 284 5.69 4.74 26.60
N GLU A 285 6.66 4.81 27.51
CA GLU A 285 7.28 6.05 27.99
C GLU A 285 8.03 6.75 26.85
N LEU A 286 8.82 6.01 26.06
CA LEU A 286 9.54 6.54 24.90
C LEU A 286 8.56 7.07 23.85
N SER A 287 7.50 6.31 23.56
CA SER A 287 6.45 6.74 22.64
C SER A 287 5.80 8.04 23.14
N GLN A 288 5.37 8.12 24.39
CA GLN A 288 4.75 9.33 24.97
C GLN A 288 5.68 10.54 24.97
N GLU A 289 6.96 10.35 25.31
CA GLU A 289 7.95 11.42 25.26
C GLU A 289 8.14 11.94 23.83
N PHE A 290 8.19 11.03 22.84
CA PHE A 290 8.26 11.42 21.44
C PHE A 290 7.08 12.29 20.99
N ALA A 291 5.84 11.94 21.37
CA ALA A 291 4.66 12.77 21.08
C ALA A 291 4.81 14.18 21.65
N CYS A 292 5.26 14.28 22.89
CA CYS A 292 5.47 15.56 23.55
C CYS A 292 6.50 16.41 22.80
N GLN A 293 7.60 15.81 22.32
CA GLN A 293 8.60 16.51 21.52
C GLN A 293 8.04 16.98 20.17
N VAL A 294 7.31 16.11 19.46
CA VAL A 294 6.67 16.48 18.18
C VAL A 294 5.65 17.60 18.37
N GLN A 295 4.83 17.56 19.43
CA GLN A 295 3.88 18.64 19.74
C GLN A 295 4.59 19.98 20.02
N LYS A 296 5.76 19.96 20.67
CA LYS A 296 6.58 21.18 20.85
C LYS A 296 7.09 21.71 19.51
N ILE A 297 7.55 20.84 18.62
CA ILE A 297 7.99 21.24 17.27
C ILE A 297 6.83 21.88 16.50
N VAL A 298 5.64 21.27 16.52
CA VAL A 298 4.45 21.83 15.86
C VAL A 298 4.14 23.23 16.37
N LYS A 299 4.12 23.44 17.71
CA LYS A 299 3.90 24.76 18.31
C LYS A 299 5.01 25.77 17.98
N GLN A 300 6.24 25.34 17.74
CA GLN A 300 7.33 26.23 17.34
C GLN A 300 7.20 26.65 15.87
N CYS A 301 6.75 25.75 15.00
CA CYS A 301 6.56 26.03 13.57
C CYS A 301 5.27 26.82 13.30
N ASP A 302 4.24 26.64 14.10
CA ASP A 302 2.96 27.35 14.00
C ASP A 302 2.45 27.79 15.40
N PRO A 303 3.02 28.85 15.99
CA PRO A 303 2.69 29.29 17.35
C PRO A 303 1.24 29.72 17.53
N GLU A 304 0.62 30.25 16.47
CA GLU A 304 -0.77 30.70 16.47
C GLU A 304 -1.76 29.57 16.13
N GLY A 305 -1.27 28.39 15.72
CA GLY A 305 -2.10 27.25 15.31
C GLY A 305 -2.94 27.52 14.05
N ARG A 306 -2.49 28.44 13.20
CA ARG A 306 -3.23 28.92 12.03
C ARG A 306 -3.19 27.91 10.87
N TYR A 307 -2.08 27.20 10.70
CA TYR A 307 -1.81 26.37 9.54
C TYR A 307 -1.91 24.88 9.82
N LEU A 308 -1.51 24.44 11.02
CA LEU A 308 -1.36 23.03 11.35
C LEU A 308 -2.46 22.54 12.30
N TYR A 309 -2.82 21.27 12.13
CA TYR A 309 -3.50 20.48 13.15
C TYR A 309 -2.72 19.19 13.39
N ILE A 310 -2.87 18.59 14.57
CA ILE A 310 -2.29 17.30 14.92
C ILE A 310 -3.40 16.34 15.33
N GLU A 311 -3.35 15.14 14.77
CA GLU A 311 -4.17 14.00 15.14
C GLU A 311 -3.24 12.89 15.64
N ASP A 312 -3.54 12.35 16.81
CA ASP A 312 -2.77 11.26 17.43
C ASP A 312 -3.66 10.02 17.47
N THR A 313 -3.31 9.03 16.65
CA THR A 313 -4.05 7.76 16.56
C THR A 313 -3.60 6.75 17.61
N GLY A 314 -2.60 7.10 18.43
CA GLY A 314 -1.89 6.18 19.31
C GLY A 314 -0.75 5.42 18.62
N PHE A 315 -0.86 5.20 17.30
CA PHE A 315 0.18 4.57 16.47
C PHE A 315 0.97 5.59 15.67
N ASP A 316 0.28 6.60 15.13
CA ASP A 316 0.84 7.64 14.28
C ASP A 316 0.45 9.03 14.78
N LEU A 317 1.35 9.99 14.54
CA LEU A 317 1.09 11.41 14.65
C LEU A 317 0.89 11.96 13.25
N GLU A 318 -0.34 12.33 12.92
CA GLU A 318 -0.70 12.94 11.65
C GLU A 318 -0.81 14.46 11.80
N ILE A 319 0.09 15.18 11.15
CA ILE A 319 0.17 16.64 11.21
C ILE A 319 -0.23 17.20 9.84
N GLY A 320 -1.47 17.64 9.70
CA GLY A 320 -2.02 18.12 8.43
C GLY A 320 -2.09 19.63 8.33
N LEU A 321 -2.14 20.14 7.10
CA LEU A 321 -2.55 21.51 6.84
C LEU A 321 -4.07 21.67 7.04
N ARG A 322 -4.47 22.76 7.69
CA ARG A 322 -5.88 23.15 7.79
C ARG A 322 -6.40 23.54 6.41
N PHE A 323 -7.51 22.93 6.00
CA PHE A 323 -8.20 23.26 4.76
C PHE A 323 -9.18 24.39 5.04
N GLU A 324 -8.94 25.58 4.45
CA GLU A 324 -9.83 26.73 4.61
C GLU A 324 -11.22 26.42 4.01
N GLU A 325 -12.27 26.96 4.64
CA GLU A 325 -13.71 26.92 4.29
C GLU A 325 -14.59 25.75 4.76
N GLN A 326 -14.10 24.52 4.97
CA GLN A 326 -15.00 23.37 5.21
C GLN A 326 -14.90 22.68 6.57
N ASN A 327 -14.01 23.15 7.46
CA ASN A 327 -13.81 22.59 8.81
C ASN A 327 -13.70 21.05 8.86
N ARG A 328 -13.19 20.44 7.77
CA ARG A 328 -13.01 18.99 7.59
C ARG A 328 -11.66 18.68 6.93
N ALA A 329 -11.17 17.46 7.10
CA ALA A 329 -9.96 16.99 6.45
C ALA A 329 -10.18 16.69 4.95
N PHE A 330 -9.10 16.77 4.18
CA PHE A 330 -9.07 16.39 2.77
C PHE A 330 -9.16 14.86 2.61
N SER A 331 -10.06 14.41 1.75
CA SER A 331 -10.39 13.00 1.54
C SER A 331 -9.92 12.47 0.18
N LYS A 332 -9.93 11.15 -0.01
CA LYS A 332 -9.66 10.51 -1.31
C LYS A 332 -10.64 10.96 -2.40
N GLY A 333 -11.90 11.22 -2.04
CA GLY A 333 -12.91 11.75 -2.95
C GLY A 333 -12.58 13.15 -3.47
N ASP A 334 -12.03 14.02 -2.62
CA ASP A 334 -11.57 15.36 -3.02
C ASP A 334 -10.40 15.26 -4.02
N GLY A 335 -9.49 14.30 -3.79
CA GLY A 335 -8.40 14.00 -4.72
C GLY A 335 -8.90 13.55 -6.08
N LEU A 336 -9.87 12.61 -6.12
CA LEU A 336 -10.43 12.12 -7.39
C LEU A 336 -11.15 13.20 -8.19
N GLU A 337 -11.84 14.14 -7.54
CA GLU A 337 -12.45 15.29 -8.20
C GLU A 337 -11.40 16.09 -8.98
N ILE A 338 -10.27 16.37 -8.33
CA ILE A 338 -9.17 17.13 -8.92
C ILE A 338 -8.53 16.34 -10.07
N LEU A 339 -8.28 15.04 -9.87
CA LEU A 339 -7.68 14.19 -10.89
C LEU A 339 -8.59 14.04 -12.12
N LEU A 340 -9.91 13.97 -11.93
CA LEU A 340 -10.91 13.99 -13.01
C LEU A 340 -10.85 15.31 -13.78
N GLN A 341 -10.85 16.45 -13.09
CA GLN A 341 -10.78 17.79 -13.72
C GLN A 341 -9.48 17.99 -14.52
N ARG A 342 -8.39 17.35 -14.11
CA ARG A 342 -7.10 17.36 -14.80
C ARG A 342 -7.00 16.37 -15.96
N GLY A 343 -8.03 15.56 -16.20
CA GLY A 343 -8.02 14.54 -17.25
C GLY A 343 -7.16 13.30 -16.93
N LEU A 344 -6.82 13.10 -15.66
CA LEU A 344 -6.03 11.94 -15.19
C LEU A 344 -6.92 10.76 -14.78
N LEU A 345 -8.22 10.99 -14.65
CA LEU A 345 -9.24 9.98 -14.40
C LEU A 345 -10.34 10.08 -15.47
N ILE A 346 -10.84 8.95 -15.95
CA ILE A 346 -11.85 8.89 -17.01
C ILE A 346 -13.08 8.12 -16.51
N LEU A 347 -14.16 8.82 -16.15
CA LEU A 347 -15.43 8.21 -15.73
C LEU A 347 -16.53 8.48 -16.77
N ARG A 348 -16.36 8.01 -18.01
CA ARG A 348 -17.28 8.34 -19.12
C ARG A 348 -18.34 7.27 -19.38
N GLU A 349 -17.90 6.08 -19.80
CA GLU A 349 -18.76 4.98 -20.22
C GLU A 349 -18.23 3.66 -19.66
N GLY A 350 -19.12 2.67 -19.56
CA GLY A 350 -18.78 1.37 -19.02
C GLY A 350 -19.04 1.24 -17.52
N PRO A 351 -19.13 0.01 -17.02
CA PRO A 351 -19.10 -0.24 -15.60
C PRO A 351 -17.71 0.10 -15.07
N HIS A 352 -17.64 0.71 -13.89
CA HIS A 352 -16.38 1.00 -13.22
C HIS A 352 -16.16 0.06 -12.03
N ILE A 353 -14.90 -0.12 -11.64
CA ILE A 353 -14.55 -0.82 -10.40
C ILE A 353 -13.94 0.20 -9.44
N VAL A 354 -14.38 0.20 -8.19
CA VAL A 354 -13.76 0.99 -7.14
C VAL A 354 -13.45 0.09 -5.94
N CYS A 355 -12.19 0.05 -5.51
CA CYS A 355 -11.71 -0.86 -4.48
C CYS A 355 -11.10 -0.12 -3.30
N GLY A 356 -11.39 -0.58 -2.09
CA GLY A 356 -10.80 -0.09 -0.84
C GLY A 356 -10.93 -1.14 0.26
N ASP A 357 -10.38 -0.88 1.43
CA ASP A 357 -10.39 -1.84 2.55
C ASP A 357 -10.90 -1.21 3.86
N THR A 358 -10.89 0.12 3.96
CA THR A 358 -11.29 0.84 5.17
C THR A 358 -12.42 1.84 4.93
N GLN A 359 -12.99 2.37 6.02
CA GLN A 359 -13.95 3.46 5.94
C GLN A 359 -13.38 4.73 5.30
N ALA A 360 -12.05 4.92 5.31
CA ALA A 360 -11.40 6.07 4.68
C ALA A 360 -11.55 6.07 3.14
N ASP A 361 -11.95 4.95 2.55
CA ASP A 361 -12.21 4.77 1.11
C ASP A 361 -13.63 5.13 0.69
N PHE A 362 -14.57 5.26 1.64
CA PHE A 362 -15.97 5.58 1.33
C PHE A 362 -16.12 6.90 0.55
N PRO A 363 -15.38 7.98 0.85
CA PRO A 363 -15.42 9.19 0.00
C PRO A 363 -15.01 8.94 -1.46
N MET A 364 -14.15 7.96 -1.72
CA MET A 364 -13.81 7.52 -3.08
C MET A 364 -14.95 6.69 -3.68
N PHE A 365 -15.58 5.79 -2.93
CA PHE A 365 -16.76 5.04 -3.38
C PHE A 365 -17.92 5.98 -3.74
N ASP A 366 -18.23 6.94 -2.86
CA ASP A 366 -19.22 8.00 -3.08
C ASP A 366 -18.94 8.82 -4.34
N PHE A 367 -17.66 9.12 -4.59
CA PHE A 367 -17.27 9.91 -5.75
C PHE A 367 -17.58 9.18 -7.07
N VAL A 368 -17.26 7.89 -7.15
CA VAL A 368 -17.44 7.08 -8.37
C VAL A 368 -18.91 6.72 -8.56
N ASN A 369 -19.61 6.27 -7.50
CA ASN A 369 -21.03 5.91 -7.56
C ASN A 369 -21.95 7.09 -7.90
N ARG A 370 -21.58 8.33 -7.54
CA ARG A 370 -22.36 9.53 -7.95
C ARG A 370 -22.23 9.87 -9.44
N ARG A 371 -21.22 9.32 -10.12
CA ARG A 371 -20.88 9.68 -11.52
C ARG A 371 -21.19 8.58 -12.52
N SER A 372 -21.27 7.33 -12.08
CA SER A 372 -21.70 6.22 -12.93
C SER A 372 -22.77 5.39 -12.23
N PRO A 373 -23.84 4.98 -12.95
CA PRO A 373 -24.87 4.11 -12.40
C PRO A 373 -24.41 2.65 -12.26
N HIS A 374 -23.35 2.24 -12.96
CA HIS A 374 -22.84 0.87 -12.95
C HIS A 374 -21.44 0.86 -12.35
N VAL A 375 -21.37 0.62 -11.05
CA VAL A 375 -20.10 0.57 -10.31
C VAL A 375 -20.08 -0.69 -9.48
N LEU A 376 -19.05 -1.51 -9.65
CA LEU A 376 -18.73 -2.58 -8.72
C LEU A 376 -17.85 -1.99 -7.62
N THR A 377 -18.43 -1.81 -6.43
CA THR A 377 -17.70 -1.41 -5.23
C THR A 377 -17.16 -2.66 -4.55
N VAL A 378 -15.82 -2.78 -4.47
CA VAL A 378 -15.15 -3.91 -3.82
C VAL A 378 -14.53 -3.44 -2.51
N LEU A 379 -15.01 -4.00 -1.40
CA LEU A 379 -14.44 -3.77 -0.08
C LEU A 379 -13.62 -5.00 0.33
N VAL A 380 -12.32 -4.83 0.51
CA VAL A 380 -11.42 -5.90 0.96
C VAL A 380 -11.35 -5.86 2.49
N SER A 381 -12.34 -6.47 3.15
CA SER A 381 -12.41 -6.50 4.61
C SER A 381 -13.17 -7.71 5.12
N GLN A 382 -12.77 -8.21 6.28
CA GLN A 382 -13.51 -9.21 7.06
C GLN A 382 -14.39 -8.57 8.14
N ASP A 383 -14.36 -7.24 8.26
CA ASP A 383 -15.23 -6.49 9.16
C ASP A 383 -16.67 -6.49 8.63
N GLN A 384 -17.55 -7.23 9.33
CA GLN A 384 -18.95 -7.37 8.95
C GLN A 384 -19.71 -6.05 9.03
N ASP A 385 -19.42 -5.21 10.01
CA ASP A 385 -20.10 -3.92 10.19
C ASP A 385 -19.73 -2.97 9.03
N LEU A 386 -18.45 -2.97 8.63
CA LEU A 386 -17.99 -2.18 7.49
C LEU A 386 -18.62 -2.68 6.17
N CYS A 387 -18.71 -3.99 5.99
CA CYS A 387 -19.36 -4.62 4.84
C CYS A 387 -20.86 -4.32 4.76
N GLU A 388 -21.57 -4.39 5.88
CA GLU A 388 -23.00 -4.04 5.95
C GLU A 388 -23.20 -2.55 5.65
N SER A 389 -22.36 -1.68 6.22
CA SER A 389 -22.38 -0.24 5.94
C SER A 389 -22.20 0.06 4.45
N ALA A 390 -21.25 -0.61 3.77
CA ALA A 390 -21.08 -0.48 2.34
C ALA A 390 -22.31 -0.96 1.55
N ARG A 391 -22.85 -2.15 1.87
CA ARG A 391 -24.04 -2.72 1.20
C ARG A 391 -25.30 -1.87 1.37
N GLN A 392 -25.41 -1.13 2.47
CA GLN A 392 -26.53 -0.20 2.69
C GLN A 392 -26.39 1.09 1.84
N GLN A 393 -25.17 1.46 1.46
CA GLN A 393 -24.88 2.72 0.77
C GLN A 393 -24.76 2.58 -0.75
N TYR A 394 -24.26 1.44 -1.25
CA TYR A 394 -23.97 1.26 -2.67
C TYR A 394 -24.70 0.06 -3.28
N PRO A 395 -25.09 0.13 -4.56
CA PRO A 395 -25.96 -0.86 -5.20
C PRO A 395 -25.28 -2.22 -5.45
N HIS A 396 -24.01 -2.22 -5.87
CA HIS A 396 -23.27 -3.45 -6.18
C HIS A 396 -22.00 -3.50 -5.33
N VAL A 397 -22.11 -4.18 -4.19
CA VAL A 397 -21.01 -4.30 -3.21
C VAL A 397 -20.56 -5.73 -3.09
N LEU A 398 -19.26 -5.93 -3.35
CA LEU A 398 -18.56 -7.17 -3.12
C LEU A 398 -17.64 -7.01 -1.92
N CYS A 399 -17.77 -7.90 -0.93
CA CYS A 399 -16.83 -7.98 0.18
C CYS A 399 -15.89 -9.17 -0.01
N LEU A 400 -14.58 -8.92 0.05
CA LEU A 400 -13.54 -9.92 -0.11
C LEU A 400 -12.66 -10.00 1.15
N SER A 401 -12.26 -11.20 1.54
CA SER A 401 -11.47 -11.41 2.77
C SER A 401 -10.03 -10.94 2.69
N SER A 402 -9.48 -10.78 1.48
CA SER A 402 -8.07 -10.51 1.26
C SER A 402 -7.76 -9.87 -0.09
N PRO A 403 -6.61 -9.18 -0.20
CA PRO A 403 -6.06 -8.72 -1.48
C PRO A 403 -5.93 -9.83 -2.52
N ASP A 404 -5.54 -11.03 -2.10
CA ASP A 404 -5.42 -12.17 -3.02
C ASP A 404 -6.75 -12.53 -3.68
N SER A 405 -7.87 -12.48 -2.93
CA SER A 405 -9.21 -12.68 -3.49
C SER A 405 -9.52 -11.63 -4.58
N LEU A 406 -9.12 -10.37 -4.36
CA LEU A 406 -9.29 -9.30 -5.35
C LEU A 406 -8.44 -9.56 -6.61
N ILE A 407 -7.16 -9.90 -6.45
CA ILE A 407 -6.28 -10.19 -7.59
C ILE A 407 -6.78 -11.40 -8.39
N MET A 408 -7.33 -12.42 -7.72
CA MET A 408 -7.95 -13.56 -8.40
C MET A 408 -9.19 -13.15 -9.21
N LEU A 409 -10.06 -12.30 -8.65
CA LEU A 409 -11.19 -11.73 -9.37
C LEU A 409 -10.71 -10.96 -10.61
N LEU A 410 -9.76 -10.04 -10.44
CA LEU A 410 -9.23 -9.24 -11.55
C LEU A 410 -8.63 -10.12 -12.65
N ASN A 411 -7.87 -11.15 -12.30
CA ASN A 411 -7.35 -12.09 -13.29
C ASN A 411 -8.45 -12.83 -14.07
N SER A 412 -9.54 -13.18 -13.39
CA SER A 412 -10.68 -13.90 -14.00
C SER A 412 -11.55 -13.00 -14.89
N ILE A 413 -11.50 -11.68 -14.67
CA ILE A 413 -12.10 -10.70 -15.57
C ILE A 413 -11.29 -10.57 -16.87
N ILE A 414 -9.96 -10.71 -16.80
CA ILE A 414 -9.06 -10.57 -17.97
C ILE A 414 -9.17 -11.77 -18.92
N VAL A 415 -9.21 -12.98 -18.36
CA VAL A 415 -9.28 -14.22 -19.12
C VAL A 415 -10.76 -14.55 -19.23
N PRO A 416 -11.42 -14.39 -20.39
CA PRO A 416 -12.78 -14.84 -20.53
C PRO A 416 -12.78 -16.34 -20.23
N THR A 417 -13.36 -16.73 -19.10
CA THR A 417 -13.76 -18.11 -18.91
C THR A 417 -14.65 -18.41 -20.12
N ASN A 418 -14.25 -19.40 -20.93
CA ASN A 418 -15.19 -20.04 -21.84
C ASN A 418 -16.32 -20.57 -20.94
N MET A 419 -17.38 -19.78 -20.77
CA MET A 419 -18.64 -20.20 -20.18
C MET A 419 -19.40 -21.07 -21.17
#